data_AF-A0A6J7FZM4-F1
#
_entry.id   AF-A0A6J7FZM4-F1
#
_cell.length_a   1.000
_cell.length_b   1.000
_cell.length_c   1.000
_cell.angle_alpha   90.00
_cell.angle_beta   90.00
_cell.angle_gamma   90.00
#
_symmetry.space_group_name_H-M   'P 1'
#
loop_
_entity.id
_entity.type
_entity.pdbx_description
1 polymer ?
#
loop_
_entity_poly.entity_id
_entity_poly.type
_entity_poly.pdbx_seq_one_letter_code
_entity_poly.pdbx_strand_id
1 'polypeptide(L)'
;MDPAHQNSRGLTPRCLTSTPPRPNPRPAPGLLCTSNWDQCGFQSLRLQERRIDPKGVGWSIDANGVAAVVDSTAMNASSVTLDDIVAAHRLLRDRNPLVQCLTNTVSVQFVANALLAAGAAPAMVDNPEEAAGFAEIADAVLVNLGTPTAAQVESSCLASAAARAAGKPWVLDPVGAGGLPWRTQVAVELLANRPNVIRANASEVMGLAGAEGGSRGVDSSAHVADSVDAARSLLDRAEVVAASGEVDLIFAQGSTVKIGGGSALLQRVTATGCALGALTAAYCSASPSALIGAVAAHAHVAVASEIAARSTSRPGTFAAAFLDGLDAVDESALRELVRLD
;
A
#
# COMPACT_ATOMS: atom_id res chain seq x y z
N MET A 1 39.37 -76.46 12.85
CA MET A 1 39.30 -76.84 11.42
C MET A 1 39.20 -75.54 10.65
N ASP A 2 40.31 -75.15 10.05
CA ASP A 2 40.52 -74.02 9.13
C ASP A 2 40.20 -74.49 7.69
N PRO A 3 40.35 -73.72 6.57
CA PRO A 3 40.33 -72.27 6.28
C PRO A 3 39.37 -71.95 5.09
N ALA A 4 39.10 -70.71 4.65
CA ALA A 4 39.85 -69.88 3.70
C ALA A 4 38.80 -68.91 3.05
N HIS A 5 39.03 -67.71 2.53
CA HIS A 5 40.20 -67.04 1.97
C HIS A 5 39.96 -65.51 1.97
N GLN A 6 41.07 -64.78 2.08
CA GLN A 6 41.27 -63.33 1.98
C GLN A 6 40.65 -62.66 0.73
N ASN A 7 40.21 -61.40 0.85
CA ASN A 7 40.93 -60.32 0.15
C ASN A 7 40.60 -58.91 0.68
N SER A 8 41.62 -58.26 1.19
CA SER A 8 41.71 -56.84 1.53
C SER A 8 42.04 -56.00 0.30
N ARG A 9 41.23 -54.98 -0.01
CA ARG A 9 41.70 -53.80 -0.75
C ARG A 9 41.05 -52.54 -0.17
N GLY A 10 41.88 -51.67 0.37
CA GLY A 10 41.48 -50.35 0.86
C GLY A 10 41.02 -49.45 -0.28
N LEU A 11 39.96 -48.70 -0.01
CA LEU A 11 39.53 -47.57 -0.81
C LEU A 11 39.63 -46.34 0.09
N THR A 12 40.73 -45.61 -0.06
CA THR A 12 40.83 -44.22 0.35
C THR A 12 39.98 -43.37 -0.62
N PRO A 13 39.20 -42.38 -0.15
CA PRO A 13 38.59 -41.43 -1.05
C PRO A 13 39.69 -40.52 -1.60
N ARG A 14 39.93 -40.59 -2.92
CA ARG A 14 40.76 -39.63 -3.63
C ARG A 14 40.05 -38.26 -3.62
N CYS A 15 40.69 -37.27 -3.02
CA CYS A 15 40.39 -35.86 -3.28
C CYS A 15 40.55 -35.59 -4.78
N LEU A 16 39.46 -35.25 -5.46
CA LEU A 16 39.50 -34.65 -6.79
C LEU A 16 40.02 -33.22 -6.64
N THR A 17 41.25 -32.99 -7.08
CA THR A 17 41.82 -31.66 -7.28
C THR A 17 41.13 -31.00 -8.48
N SER A 18 40.11 -30.18 -8.24
CA SER A 18 39.60 -29.24 -9.24
C SER A 18 40.43 -27.95 -9.19
N THR A 19 41.02 -27.60 -10.32
CA THR A 19 41.72 -26.35 -10.61
C THR A 19 40.80 -25.14 -10.30
N PRO A 20 41.31 -24.03 -9.75
CA PRO A 20 40.47 -22.86 -9.47
C PRO A 20 40.03 -22.21 -10.80
N PRO A 21 38.79 -21.69 -10.91
CA PRO A 21 38.37 -20.96 -12.08
C PRO A 21 39.14 -19.63 -12.16
N ARG A 22 39.54 -19.24 -13.38
CA ARG A 22 40.16 -17.95 -13.66
C ARG A 22 39.21 -16.80 -13.26
N PRO A 23 39.71 -15.66 -12.78
CA PRO A 23 38.85 -14.52 -12.47
C PRO A 23 38.25 -13.96 -13.76
N ASN A 24 36.91 -13.84 -13.79
CA ASN A 24 36.21 -13.15 -14.86
C ASN A 24 36.60 -11.66 -14.88
N PRO A 25 36.81 -11.03 -16.05
CA PRO A 25 37.07 -9.61 -16.13
C PRO A 25 35.84 -8.82 -15.67
N ARG A 26 36.07 -7.75 -14.90
CA ARG A 26 35.03 -6.82 -14.44
C ARG A 26 34.30 -6.24 -15.66
N PRO A 27 32.95 -6.16 -15.68
CA PRO A 27 32.27 -5.37 -16.68
C PRO A 27 32.54 -3.88 -16.44
N ALA A 28 32.79 -3.15 -17.52
CA ALA A 28 32.88 -1.69 -17.50
C ALA A 28 31.53 -1.08 -17.07
N PRO A 29 31.53 0.08 -16.37
CA PRO A 29 30.30 0.73 -15.99
C PRO A 29 29.65 1.38 -17.21
N GLY A 30 28.41 0.97 -17.52
CA GLY A 30 27.59 1.61 -18.54
C GLY A 30 27.13 0.65 -19.63
N LEU A 31 26.03 -0.05 -19.36
CA LEU A 31 25.03 -0.54 -20.31
C LEU A 31 23.98 -1.29 -19.48
N LEU A 32 23.05 -0.53 -18.89
CA LEU A 32 21.81 -1.08 -18.36
C LEU A 32 20.99 -1.58 -19.55
N CYS A 33 20.52 -2.81 -19.44
CA CYS A 33 19.73 -3.53 -20.42
C CYS A 33 18.38 -2.80 -20.65
N THR A 34 18.25 -2.10 -21.77
CA THR A 34 17.02 -1.42 -22.21
C THR A 34 16.16 -2.32 -23.09
N SER A 35 15.92 -3.56 -22.72
CA SER A 35 15.11 -4.48 -23.53
C SER A 35 14.21 -5.33 -22.65
N ASN A 36 13.06 -4.76 -22.29
CA ASN A 36 11.77 -5.47 -22.09
C ASN A 36 10.59 -4.52 -21.81
N TRP A 37 10.84 -3.22 -21.61
CA TRP A 37 9.79 -2.25 -21.30
C TRP A 37 8.86 -1.89 -22.48
N ASP A 38 9.29 -2.10 -23.72
CA ASP A 38 8.48 -1.80 -24.92
C ASP A 38 7.33 -2.79 -25.17
N GLN A 39 7.30 -3.94 -24.47
CA GLN A 39 6.17 -4.87 -24.60
C GLN A 39 4.93 -4.44 -23.78
N CYS A 40 5.07 -3.46 -22.87
CA CYS A 40 3.98 -2.90 -22.09
C CYS A 40 3.28 -1.70 -22.79
N GLY A 41 3.17 -1.68 -24.11
CA GLY A 41 2.13 -0.92 -24.83
C GLY A 41 1.98 0.60 -24.59
N PHE A 42 3.00 1.30 -24.09
CA PHE A 42 2.92 2.75 -23.89
C PHE A 42 3.32 3.52 -25.17
N GLN A 43 2.39 3.67 -26.10
CA GLN A 43 2.50 4.69 -27.15
C GLN A 43 2.01 6.05 -26.62
N SER A 44 2.88 7.05 -26.77
CA SER A 44 2.70 8.46 -26.39
C SER A 44 1.35 9.05 -26.80
N LEU A 45 0.53 9.43 -25.83
CA LEU A 45 -0.61 10.34 -26.02
C LEU A 45 -0.09 11.77 -25.96
N ARG A 46 0.04 12.43 -27.12
CA ARG A 46 0.26 13.87 -27.22
C ARG A 46 -0.97 14.59 -26.68
N LEU A 47 -0.78 15.37 -25.61
CA LEU A 47 -1.77 16.30 -25.08
C LEU A 47 -2.12 17.34 -26.17
N GLN A 48 -3.38 17.36 -26.59
CA GLN A 48 -3.96 18.50 -27.31
C GLN A 48 -4.29 19.59 -26.29
N GLU A 49 -3.62 20.73 -26.39
CA GLU A 49 -3.90 21.93 -25.62
C GLU A 49 -5.31 22.45 -25.93
N ARG A 50 -6.18 22.50 -24.92
CA ARG A 50 -7.43 23.28 -24.97
C ARG A 50 -7.20 24.62 -24.28
N ARG A 51 -7.24 25.69 -25.08
CA ARG A 51 -7.37 27.09 -24.64
C ARG A 51 -8.67 27.26 -23.85
N ILE A 52 -8.58 27.81 -22.64
CA ILE A 52 -9.71 28.33 -21.87
C ILE A 52 -9.70 29.86 -21.96
N ASP A 53 -10.86 30.43 -22.26
CA ASP A 53 -11.16 31.85 -22.47
C ASP A 53 -11.23 32.61 -21.11
N PRO A 54 -10.56 33.77 -20.92
CA PRO A 54 -10.56 34.47 -19.65
C PRO A 54 -11.60 35.60 -19.67
N LYS A 55 -12.78 35.40 -19.06
CA LYS A 55 -13.66 36.47 -18.56
C LYS A 55 -14.82 35.91 -17.72
N GLY A 56 -14.71 36.07 -16.40
CA GLY A 56 -15.77 35.70 -15.48
C GLY A 56 -15.47 36.05 -14.03
N VAL A 57 -14.96 37.26 -13.75
CA VAL A 57 -14.83 37.78 -12.39
C VAL A 57 -15.54 39.13 -12.32
N GLY A 58 -16.73 39.14 -11.72
CA GLY A 58 -17.46 40.37 -11.38
C GLY A 58 -17.03 40.84 -9.99
N TRP A 59 -16.63 42.11 -9.89
CA TRP A 59 -16.33 42.76 -8.61
C TRP A 59 -17.57 43.56 -8.19
N SER A 60 -18.04 43.39 -6.96
CA SER A 60 -18.99 44.30 -6.31
C SER A 60 -18.33 44.89 -5.09
N ILE A 61 -18.38 46.22 -4.97
CA ILE A 61 -17.82 46.99 -3.84
C ILE A 61 -19.00 47.34 -2.93
N ASP A 62 -18.92 47.00 -1.65
CA ASP A 62 -19.88 47.47 -0.65
C ASP A 62 -19.48 48.83 -0.07
N ALA A 63 -20.42 49.49 0.61
CA ALA A 63 -20.34 50.91 0.99
C ALA A 63 -19.26 51.25 2.05
N ASN A 64 -18.40 50.30 2.45
CA ASN A 64 -17.33 50.52 3.43
C ASN A 64 -15.92 50.25 2.88
N GLY A 65 -15.75 50.00 1.58
CA GLY A 65 -14.44 50.05 0.93
C GLY A 65 -13.47 48.92 1.30
N VAL A 66 -13.96 47.74 1.71
CA VAL A 66 -13.13 46.56 1.95
C VAL A 66 -13.45 45.49 0.91
N ALA A 67 -12.45 45.14 0.09
CA ALA A 67 -12.57 44.03 -0.86
C ALA A 67 -12.54 42.70 -0.08
N ALA A 68 -13.72 42.14 0.20
CA ALA A 68 -13.85 40.74 0.61
C ALA A 68 -14.02 39.88 -0.65
N VAL A 69 -13.04 39.02 -0.92
CA VAL A 69 -13.22 37.90 -1.85
C VAL A 69 -14.15 36.92 -1.15
N VAL A 70 -15.45 37.01 -1.43
CA VAL A 70 -16.39 35.96 -1.05
C VAL A 70 -16.28 34.88 -2.12
N ASP A 71 -15.39 33.93 -1.89
CA ASP A 71 -15.35 32.72 -2.71
C ASP A 71 -16.61 31.90 -2.42
N SER A 72 -17.59 32.04 -3.31
CA SER A 72 -18.87 31.33 -3.27
C SER A 72 -18.79 29.97 -3.97
N THR A 73 -17.60 29.39 -4.12
CA THR A 73 -17.40 28.05 -4.68
C THR A 73 -16.84 27.01 -3.72
N ALA A 74 -16.89 27.26 -2.40
CA ALA A 74 -16.74 26.21 -1.40
C ALA A 74 -17.98 25.28 -1.41
N MET A 75 -18.06 24.41 -2.42
CA MET A 75 -18.83 23.18 -2.31
C MET A 75 -18.28 22.43 -1.10
N ASN A 76 -19.13 22.21 -0.09
CA ASN A 76 -18.83 21.41 1.09
C ASN A 76 -18.06 20.14 0.68
N ALA A 77 -16.77 20.08 1.02
CA ALA A 77 -16.08 18.80 1.08
C ALA A 77 -16.78 18.00 2.19
N SER A 78 -17.55 16.99 1.83
CA SER A 78 -18.24 16.14 2.81
C SER A 78 -17.19 15.47 3.69
N SER A 79 -17.08 15.93 4.94
CA SER A 79 -16.23 15.31 5.96
C SER A 79 -16.71 13.89 6.21
N VAL A 80 -15.79 12.91 6.22
CA VAL A 80 -16.11 11.53 6.60
C VAL A 80 -16.64 11.52 8.03
N THR A 81 -17.73 10.80 8.27
CA THR A 81 -18.38 10.69 9.58
C THR A 81 -18.20 9.30 10.18
N LEU A 82 -18.48 9.17 11.48
CA LEU A 82 -18.52 7.87 12.14
C LEU A 82 -19.57 6.93 11.54
N ASP A 83 -20.70 7.46 11.06
CA ASP A 83 -21.72 6.65 10.40
C ASP A 83 -21.24 6.10 9.05
N ASP A 84 -20.40 6.84 8.32
CA ASP A 84 -19.74 6.34 7.11
C ASP A 84 -18.80 5.17 7.42
N ILE A 85 -18.05 5.24 8.52
CA ILE A 85 -17.15 4.16 8.99
C ILE A 85 -17.96 2.91 9.37
N VAL A 86 -19.03 3.08 10.14
CA VAL A 86 -19.91 1.98 10.55
C VAL A 86 -20.57 1.33 9.32
N ALA A 87 -21.06 2.14 8.38
CA ALA A 87 -21.64 1.66 7.14
C ALA A 87 -20.62 0.88 6.29
N ALA A 88 -19.39 1.40 6.15
CA ALA A 88 -18.31 0.74 5.42
C ALA A 88 -17.92 -0.60 6.06
N HIS A 89 -17.82 -0.69 7.39
CA HIS A 89 -17.55 -1.94 8.11
C HIS A 89 -18.62 -3.01 7.83
N ARG A 90 -19.91 -2.59 7.86
CA ARG A 90 -21.03 -3.47 7.53
C ARG A 90 -20.96 -3.95 6.07
N LEU A 91 -20.74 -3.03 5.14
CA LEU A 91 -20.64 -3.33 3.71
C LEU A 91 -19.49 -4.29 3.38
N LEU A 92 -18.34 -4.16 4.05
CA LEU A 92 -17.22 -5.07 3.85
C LEU A 92 -17.61 -6.51 4.23
N ARG A 93 -18.23 -6.69 5.41
CA ARG A 93 -18.67 -8.02 5.87
C ARG A 93 -19.80 -8.60 5.02
N ASP A 94 -20.77 -7.77 4.63
CA ASP A 94 -21.92 -8.21 3.82
C ASP A 94 -21.50 -8.62 2.41
N ARG A 95 -20.52 -7.92 1.82
CA ARG A 95 -20.04 -8.18 0.45
C ARG A 95 -18.95 -9.25 0.38
N ASN A 96 -18.18 -9.45 1.45
CA ASN A 96 -17.03 -10.34 1.49
C ASN A 96 -16.09 -10.16 0.26
N PRO A 97 -15.53 -8.96 0.05
CA PRO A 97 -14.85 -8.62 -1.20
C PRO A 97 -13.62 -9.49 -1.46
N LEU A 98 -13.43 -9.90 -2.71
CA LEU A 98 -12.27 -10.65 -3.18
C LEU A 98 -11.09 -9.71 -3.44
N VAL A 99 -10.02 -9.83 -2.66
CA VAL A 99 -8.83 -8.98 -2.76
C VAL A 99 -7.66 -9.76 -3.32
N GLN A 100 -7.21 -9.39 -4.52
CA GLN A 100 -5.94 -9.87 -5.04
C GLN A 100 -4.77 -9.23 -4.27
N CYS A 101 -3.89 -10.04 -3.72
CA CYS A 101 -2.76 -9.58 -2.92
C CYS A 101 -1.44 -9.94 -3.59
N LEU A 102 -0.80 -8.96 -4.25
CA LEU A 102 0.60 -9.03 -4.68
C LEU A 102 1.46 -8.47 -3.55
N THR A 103 1.80 -9.32 -2.58
CA THR A 103 2.50 -8.91 -1.35
C THR A 103 3.83 -9.61 -1.15
N ASN A 104 4.56 -9.18 -0.12
CA ASN A 104 5.87 -9.70 0.23
C ASN A 104 5.79 -11.05 0.96
N THR A 105 6.83 -11.88 0.79
CA THR A 105 6.91 -13.24 1.33
C THR A 105 6.85 -13.31 2.85
N VAL A 106 7.25 -12.24 3.55
CA VAL A 106 7.20 -12.12 5.01
C VAL A 106 5.76 -11.96 5.52
N SER A 107 4.88 -11.37 4.71
CA SER A 107 3.54 -10.95 5.13
C SER A 107 2.40 -11.83 4.62
N VAL A 108 2.63 -12.70 3.63
CA VAL A 108 1.58 -13.40 2.87
C VAL A 108 0.51 -14.03 3.76
N GLN A 109 0.92 -14.88 4.70
CA GLN A 109 -0.01 -15.58 5.59
C GLN A 109 -0.76 -14.60 6.51
N PHE A 110 -0.06 -13.62 7.08
CA PHE A 110 -0.66 -12.67 8.03
C PHE A 110 -1.67 -11.75 7.34
N VAL A 111 -1.36 -11.28 6.14
CA VAL A 111 -2.29 -10.51 5.29
C VAL A 111 -3.53 -11.32 4.95
N ALA A 112 -3.37 -12.60 4.56
CA ALA A 112 -4.51 -13.48 4.29
C ALA A 112 -5.42 -13.61 5.51
N ASN A 113 -4.83 -13.92 6.67
CA ASN A 113 -5.59 -14.10 7.91
C ASN A 113 -6.26 -12.79 8.37
N ALA A 114 -5.62 -11.64 8.19
CA ALA A 114 -6.21 -10.35 8.53
C ALA A 114 -7.43 -10.02 7.66
N LEU A 115 -7.35 -10.28 6.35
CA LEU A 115 -8.50 -10.14 5.45
C LEU A 115 -9.64 -11.08 5.83
N LEU A 116 -9.33 -12.35 6.08
CA LEU A 116 -10.33 -13.34 6.52
C LEU A 116 -10.99 -12.93 7.84
N ALA A 117 -10.21 -12.51 8.83
CA ALA A 117 -10.72 -12.06 10.12
C ALA A 117 -11.60 -10.80 10.01
N ALA A 118 -11.26 -9.87 9.11
CA ALA A 118 -12.10 -8.69 8.88
C ALA A 118 -13.40 -9.01 8.11
N GLY A 119 -13.51 -10.19 7.49
CA GLY A 119 -14.67 -10.60 6.69
C GLY A 119 -14.52 -10.37 5.19
N ALA A 120 -13.29 -10.30 4.66
CA ALA A 120 -12.98 -10.26 3.22
C ALA A 120 -12.38 -11.59 2.74
N ALA A 121 -12.22 -11.75 1.42
CA ALA A 121 -11.66 -12.96 0.80
C ALA A 121 -10.28 -12.67 0.16
N PRO A 122 -9.18 -13.19 0.69
CA PRO A 122 -7.85 -13.01 0.10
C PRO A 122 -7.58 -13.96 -1.07
N ALA A 123 -6.85 -13.48 -2.08
CA ALA A 123 -6.27 -14.32 -3.13
C ALA A 123 -4.84 -13.88 -3.48
N MET A 124 -3.88 -14.79 -3.35
CA MET A 124 -2.44 -14.53 -3.51
C MET A 124 -2.00 -14.92 -4.93
N VAL A 125 -2.57 -14.25 -5.93
CA VAL A 125 -2.25 -14.47 -7.35
C VAL A 125 -1.21 -13.44 -7.78
N ASP A 126 0.07 -13.79 -7.65
CA ASP A 126 1.20 -12.88 -7.80
C ASP A 126 2.19 -13.29 -8.91
N ASN A 127 1.84 -14.26 -9.75
CA ASN A 127 2.61 -14.64 -10.94
C ASN A 127 2.19 -13.84 -12.20
N PRO A 128 3.11 -13.52 -13.12
CA PRO A 128 2.80 -12.70 -14.30
C PRO A 128 1.74 -13.30 -15.22
N GLU A 129 1.65 -14.63 -15.29
CA GLU A 129 0.76 -15.36 -16.18
C GLU A 129 -0.72 -15.18 -15.82
N GLU A 130 -1.03 -15.02 -14.54
CA GLU A 130 -2.41 -14.94 -14.03
C GLU A 130 -2.75 -13.56 -13.44
N ALA A 131 -1.76 -12.75 -13.08
CA ALA A 131 -1.96 -11.54 -12.29
C ALA A 131 -2.93 -10.52 -12.92
N ALA A 132 -2.80 -10.25 -14.23
CA ALA A 132 -3.71 -9.33 -14.92
C ALA A 132 -5.14 -9.87 -15.01
N GLY A 133 -5.30 -11.13 -15.44
CA GLY A 133 -6.63 -11.74 -15.59
C GLY A 133 -7.36 -11.86 -14.26
N PHE A 134 -6.64 -12.11 -13.16
CA PHE A 134 -7.23 -12.15 -11.84
C PHE A 134 -7.63 -10.75 -11.33
N ALA A 135 -6.84 -9.71 -11.66
CA ALA A 135 -7.15 -8.33 -11.28
C ALA A 135 -8.48 -7.83 -11.87
N GLU A 136 -8.87 -8.33 -13.04
CA GLU A 136 -10.16 -7.99 -13.68
C GLU A 136 -11.35 -8.60 -12.91
N ILE A 137 -11.15 -9.75 -12.27
CA ILE A 137 -12.19 -10.49 -11.54
C ILE A 137 -12.28 -10.02 -10.08
N ALA A 138 -11.14 -9.76 -9.46
CA ALA A 138 -11.06 -9.31 -8.08
C ALA A 138 -11.87 -8.02 -7.85
N ASP A 139 -12.36 -7.83 -6.63
CA ASP A 139 -13.05 -6.61 -6.22
C ASP A 139 -12.06 -5.48 -5.91
N ALA A 140 -10.85 -5.83 -5.47
CA ALA A 140 -9.73 -4.89 -5.30
C ALA A 140 -8.38 -5.57 -5.48
N VAL A 141 -7.34 -4.75 -5.68
CA VAL A 141 -5.95 -5.20 -5.78
C VAL A 141 -5.06 -4.49 -4.77
N LEU A 142 -4.24 -5.24 -4.03
CA LEU A 142 -3.11 -4.73 -3.26
C LEU A 142 -1.81 -5.01 -4.03
N VAL A 143 -1.00 -3.97 -4.21
CA VAL A 143 0.40 -4.06 -4.65
C VAL A 143 1.31 -3.60 -3.50
N ASN A 144 2.05 -4.53 -2.90
CA ASN A 144 2.98 -4.26 -1.80
C ASN A 144 4.43 -4.59 -2.20
N LEU A 145 5.35 -3.63 -2.00
CA LEU A 145 6.74 -3.71 -2.44
C LEU A 145 7.72 -4.14 -1.34
N GLY A 146 7.29 -4.97 -0.37
CA GLY A 146 8.08 -5.33 0.81
C GLY A 146 9.26 -6.29 0.55
N THR A 147 9.15 -7.22 -0.42
CA THR A 147 10.25 -8.10 -0.85
C THR A 147 10.12 -8.45 -2.35
N PRO A 148 10.02 -7.47 -3.25
CA PRO A 148 9.68 -7.73 -4.64
C PRO A 148 10.81 -8.49 -5.34
N THR A 149 10.43 -9.47 -6.14
CA THR A 149 11.27 -10.08 -7.18
C THR A 149 10.97 -9.43 -8.53
N ALA A 150 11.82 -9.65 -9.54
CA ALA A 150 11.55 -9.14 -10.89
C ALA A 150 10.20 -9.62 -11.45
N ALA A 151 9.85 -10.89 -11.24
CA ALA A 151 8.55 -11.44 -11.62
C ALA A 151 7.39 -10.76 -10.87
N GLN A 152 7.53 -10.52 -9.57
CA GLN A 152 6.48 -9.83 -8.81
C GLN A 152 6.32 -8.35 -9.23
N VAL A 153 7.39 -7.69 -9.65
CA VAL A 153 7.30 -6.33 -10.24
C VAL A 153 6.52 -6.38 -11.55
N GLU A 154 6.82 -7.34 -12.42
CA GLU A 154 6.06 -7.56 -13.66
C GLU A 154 4.57 -7.82 -13.37
N SER A 155 4.26 -8.74 -12.46
CA SER A 155 2.90 -9.01 -11.99
C SER A 155 2.21 -7.75 -11.45
N SER A 156 2.93 -6.92 -10.70
CA SER A 156 2.40 -5.67 -10.13
C SER A 156 2.05 -4.64 -11.20
N CYS A 157 2.90 -4.49 -12.22
CA CYS A 157 2.63 -3.64 -13.37
C CYS A 157 1.40 -4.13 -14.17
N LEU A 158 1.33 -5.43 -14.42
CA LEU A 158 0.22 -6.07 -15.13
C LEU A 158 -1.11 -5.94 -14.36
N ALA A 159 -1.12 -6.29 -13.08
CA ALA A 159 -2.31 -6.24 -12.23
C ALA A 159 -2.81 -4.81 -12.01
N SER A 160 -1.91 -3.83 -11.75
CA SER A 160 -2.32 -2.43 -11.56
C SER A 160 -2.88 -1.80 -12.84
N ALA A 161 -2.31 -2.13 -14.02
CA ALA A 161 -2.84 -1.69 -15.30
C ALA A 161 -4.23 -2.30 -15.58
N ALA A 162 -4.39 -3.61 -15.33
CA ALA A 162 -5.66 -4.32 -15.52
C ALA A 162 -6.75 -3.82 -14.55
N ALA A 163 -6.42 -3.65 -13.26
CA ALA A 163 -7.34 -3.10 -12.26
C ALA A 163 -7.84 -1.71 -12.66
N ARG A 164 -6.92 -0.83 -13.08
CA ARG A 164 -7.28 0.50 -13.59
C ARG A 164 -8.21 0.44 -14.79
N ALA A 165 -7.91 -0.41 -15.78
CA ALA A 165 -8.72 -0.56 -16.98
C ALA A 165 -10.12 -1.10 -16.67
N ALA A 166 -10.23 -2.02 -15.71
CA ALA A 166 -11.47 -2.61 -15.24
C ALA A 166 -12.24 -1.74 -14.22
N GLY A 167 -11.69 -0.59 -13.81
CA GLY A 167 -12.29 0.28 -12.80
C GLY A 167 -12.31 -0.35 -11.39
N LYS A 168 -11.44 -1.32 -11.13
CA LYS A 168 -11.29 -1.96 -9.81
C LYS A 168 -10.34 -1.13 -8.95
N PRO A 169 -10.70 -0.83 -7.69
CA PRO A 169 -9.82 -0.10 -6.80
C PRO A 169 -8.53 -0.86 -6.56
N TRP A 170 -7.40 -0.17 -6.62
CA TRP A 170 -6.12 -0.74 -6.24
C TRP A 170 -5.30 0.17 -5.32
N VAL A 171 -4.55 -0.47 -4.43
CA VAL A 171 -3.78 0.16 -3.37
C VAL A 171 -2.30 -0.11 -3.57
N LEU A 172 -1.49 0.95 -3.51
CA LEU A 172 -0.04 0.86 -3.49
C LEU A 172 0.47 0.95 -2.05
N ASP A 173 1.19 -0.07 -1.61
CA ASP A 173 1.97 -0.07 -0.36
C ASP A 173 3.47 -0.09 -0.70
N PRO A 174 4.11 1.11 -0.82
CA PRO A 174 5.44 1.28 -1.39
C PRO A 174 6.55 0.99 -0.37
N VAL A 175 6.47 -0.15 0.31
CA VAL A 175 7.37 -0.52 1.42
C VAL A 175 8.85 -0.34 1.07
N GLY A 176 9.52 0.52 1.81
CA GLY A 176 10.94 0.85 1.61
C GLY A 176 11.23 1.91 0.54
N ALA A 177 10.21 2.59 -0.01
CA ALA A 177 10.41 3.79 -0.82
C ALA A 177 11.16 4.87 -0.03
N GLY A 178 12.04 5.60 -0.73
CA GLY A 178 12.99 6.56 -0.15
C GLY A 178 14.29 5.92 0.35
N GLY A 179 14.21 4.75 1.00
CA GLY A 179 15.38 4.05 1.55
C GLY A 179 16.08 3.09 0.57
N LEU A 180 15.33 2.51 -0.37
CA LEU A 180 15.83 1.48 -1.30
C LEU A 180 15.63 1.91 -2.75
N PRO A 181 16.69 2.36 -3.46
CA PRO A 181 16.57 3.01 -4.77
C PRO A 181 15.77 2.23 -5.81
N TRP A 182 16.00 0.91 -5.90
CA TRP A 182 15.27 0.07 -6.85
C TRP A 182 13.77 -0.01 -6.54
N ARG A 183 13.39 -0.16 -5.27
CA ARG A 183 11.97 -0.20 -4.87
C ARG A 183 11.31 1.15 -5.05
N THR A 184 12.02 2.24 -4.74
CA THR A 184 11.56 3.60 -4.98
C THR A 184 11.24 3.81 -6.46
N GLN A 185 12.13 3.38 -7.36
CA GLN A 185 11.89 3.49 -8.79
C GLN A 185 10.65 2.70 -9.23
N VAL A 186 10.52 1.45 -8.79
CA VAL A 186 9.34 0.63 -9.09
C VAL A 186 8.05 1.30 -8.58
N ALA A 187 8.07 1.85 -7.37
CA ALA A 187 6.92 2.56 -6.82
C ALA A 187 6.53 3.77 -7.67
N VAL A 188 7.51 4.58 -8.12
CA VAL A 188 7.29 5.73 -9.01
C VAL A 188 6.71 5.29 -10.36
N GLU A 189 7.20 4.20 -10.95
CA GLU A 189 6.67 3.67 -12.20
C GLU A 189 5.20 3.25 -12.07
N LEU A 190 4.84 2.59 -10.96
CA LEU A 190 3.46 2.20 -10.67
C LEU A 190 2.51 3.39 -10.48
N LEU A 191 2.99 4.58 -10.11
CA LEU A 191 2.16 5.78 -10.02
C LEU A 191 1.56 6.20 -11.37
N ALA A 192 2.16 5.79 -12.50
CA ALA A 192 1.59 6.02 -13.83
C ALA A 192 0.21 5.36 -13.98
N ASN A 193 -0.05 4.26 -13.25
CA ASN A 193 -1.33 3.54 -13.21
C ASN A 193 -2.35 4.14 -12.24
N ARG A 194 -2.02 5.26 -11.58
CA ARG A 194 -2.90 6.04 -10.69
C ARG A 194 -3.62 5.19 -9.62
N PRO A 195 -2.93 4.75 -8.55
CA PRO A 195 -3.58 4.01 -7.47
C PRO A 195 -4.72 4.82 -6.86
N ASN A 196 -5.78 4.14 -6.42
CA ASN A 196 -6.86 4.79 -5.69
C ASN A 196 -6.35 5.24 -4.32
N VAL A 197 -5.54 4.41 -3.67
CA VAL A 197 -4.90 4.75 -2.39
C VAL A 197 -3.40 4.44 -2.41
N ILE A 198 -2.59 5.39 -1.96
CA ILE A 198 -1.20 5.12 -1.54
C ILE A 198 -1.22 4.99 -0.02
N ARG A 199 -0.86 3.83 0.52
CA ARG A 199 -0.83 3.55 1.97
C ARG A 199 0.60 3.29 2.41
N ALA A 200 1.17 4.20 3.19
CA ALA A 200 2.59 4.19 3.55
C ALA A 200 2.80 4.78 4.94
N ASN A 201 3.98 4.58 5.54
CA ASN A 201 4.36 5.42 6.69
C ASN A 201 4.87 6.80 6.23
N ALA A 202 5.03 7.75 7.15
CA ALA A 202 5.47 9.11 6.84
C ALA A 202 6.79 9.18 6.03
N SER A 203 7.77 8.35 6.40
CA SER A 203 9.07 8.31 5.71
C SER A 203 8.96 7.80 4.28
N GLU A 204 8.11 6.80 4.03
CA GLU A 204 7.85 6.23 2.71
C GLU A 204 7.05 7.19 1.82
N VAL A 205 6.08 7.92 2.38
CA VAL A 205 5.33 8.98 1.67
C VAL A 205 6.28 10.07 1.18
N MET A 206 7.13 10.60 2.06
CA MET A 206 8.11 11.61 1.64
C MET A 206 9.14 11.04 0.67
N GLY A 207 9.55 9.79 0.86
CA GLY A 207 10.52 9.12 0.00
C GLY A 207 10.00 8.95 -1.42
N LEU A 208 8.74 8.54 -1.55
CA LEU A 208 8.05 8.41 -2.82
C LEU A 208 7.80 9.78 -3.48
N ALA A 209 7.31 10.76 -2.73
CA ALA A 209 7.07 12.11 -3.23
C ALA A 209 8.37 12.76 -3.74
N GLY A 210 9.45 12.65 -2.98
CA GLY A 210 10.77 13.18 -3.36
C GLY A 210 11.33 12.52 -4.63
N ALA A 211 11.05 11.23 -4.84
CA ALA A 211 11.47 10.52 -6.04
C ALA A 211 10.61 10.79 -7.28
N GLU A 212 9.32 11.10 -7.09
CA GLU A 212 8.40 11.45 -8.19
C GLU A 212 8.66 12.87 -8.74
N GLY A 213 9.34 13.73 -7.98
CA GLY A 213 9.68 15.09 -8.38
C GLY A 213 9.47 16.16 -7.29
N GLY A 214 9.05 15.76 -6.09
CA GLY A 214 8.90 16.63 -4.92
C GLY A 214 10.23 17.04 -4.26
N SER A 215 10.21 18.08 -3.41
CA SER A 215 11.42 18.64 -2.82
C SER A 215 11.97 17.88 -1.60
N ARG A 216 13.24 17.45 -1.74
CA ARG A 216 14.26 17.06 -0.73
C ARG A 216 14.07 15.76 0.08
N GLY A 217 15.20 15.06 0.19
CA GLY A 217 15.36 13.72 0.76
C GLY A 217 15.04 13.59 2.24
N VAL A 218 14.75 12.35 2.62
CA VAL A 218 14.09 11.97 3.88
C VAL A 218 15.11 11.52 4.90
N ASP A 219 14.99 12.05 6.12
CA ASP A 219 15.63 11.50 7.31
C ASP A 219 14.68 10.48 7.98
N SER A 220 15.23 9.38 8.48
CA SER A 220 14.47 8.19 8.92
C SER A 220 13.67 8.35 10.22
N SER A 221 13.62 9.57 10.79
CA SER A 221 12.97 9.91 12.06
C SER A 221 11.74 10.82 11.92
N ALA A 222 11.21 10.99 10.70
CA ALA A 222 10.17 11.98 10.44
C ALA A 222 8.82 11.66 11.10
N HIS A 223 8.18 12.69 11.63
CA HIS A 223 6.82 12.62 12.16
C HIS A 223 5.80 12.64 11.02
N VAL A 224 4.60 12.09 11.25
CA VAL A 224 3.52 12.08 10.24
C VAL A 224 3.13 13.49 9.80
N ALA A 225 3.23 14.48 10.69
CA ALA A 225 3.00 15.89 10.36
C ALA A 225 3.97 16.45 9.30
N ASP A 226 5.18 15.90 9.19
CA ASP A 226 6.18 16.33 8.21
C ASP A 226 5.84 15.83 6.79
N SER A 227 4.93 14.86 6.68
CA SER A 227 4.52 14.27 5.40
C SER A 227 3.42 15.05 4.67
N VAL A 228 2.84 16.11 5.25
CA VAL A 228 1.65 16.79 4.71
C VAL A 228 1.85 17.28 3.27
N ASP A 229 2.94 18.01 2.99
CA ASP A 229 3.18 18.55 1.64
C ASP A 229 3.50 17.44 0.64
N ALA A 230 4.26 16.43 1.06
CA ALA A 230 4.58 15.25 0.26
C ALA A 230 3.33 14.42 -0.07
N ALA A 231 2.45 14.20 0.91
CA ALA A 231 1.19 13.50 0.71
C ALA A 231 0.29 14.27 -0.26
N ARG A 232 0.21 15.60 -0.12
CA ARG A 232 -0.55 16.45 -1.01
C ARG A 232 -0.03 16.43 -2.45
N SER A 233 1.29 16.43 -2.67
CA SER A 233 1.83 16.33 -4.04
C SER A 233 1.50 14.98 -4.68
N LEU A 234 1.46 13.90 -3.91
CA LEU A 234 1.11 12.57 -4.41
C LEU A 234 -0.38 12.44 -4.81
N LEU A 235 -1.26 13.36 -4.39
CA LEU A 235 -2.68 13.40 -4.83
C LEU A 235 -2.85 13.76 -6.32
N ASP A 236 -1.79 14.18 -7.01
CA ASP A 236 -1.80 14.29 -8.47
C ASP A 236 -1.78 12.91 -9.15
N ARG A 237 -1.30 11.90 -8.43
CA ARG A 237 -1.16 10.51 -8.88
C ARG A 237 -2.16 9.56 -8.24
N ALA A 238 -2.72 9.89 -7.08
CA ALA A 238 -3.68 9.04 -6.38
C ALA A 238 -4.93 9.82 -5.93
N GLU A 239 -6.02 9.11 -5.64
CA GLU A 239 -7.22 9.76 -5.06
C GLU A 239 -7.04 10.04 -3.57
N VAL A 240 -6.34 9.14 -2.87
CA VAL A 240 -6.09 9.20 -1.43
C VAL A 240 -4.64 8.84 -1.13
N VAL A 241 -4.05 9.53 -0.17
CA VAL A 241 -2.76 9.16 0.43
C VAL A 241 -2.97 8.98 1.93
N ALA A 242 -2.67 7.80 2.45
CA ALA A 242 -2.77 7.48 3.86
C ALA A 242 -1.37 7.30 4.46
N ALA A 243 -0.99 8.20 5.36
CA ALA A 243 0.27 8.19 6.09
C ALA A 243 0.03 7.63 7.50
N SER A 244 0.47 6.39 7.75
CA SER A 244 0.31 5.75 9.06
C SER A 244 1.38 6.15 10.08
N GLY A 245 1.01 6.26 11.35
CA GLY A 245 1.90 6.52 12.49
C GLY A 245 1.19 6.34 13.83
N GLU A 246 1.55 7.14 14.84
CA GLU A 246 0.82 7.17 16.12
C GLU A 246 -0.58 7.78 15.96
N VAL A 247 -0.69 8.76 15.08
CA VAL A 247 -1.94 9.27 14.52
C VAL A 247 -1.80 9.15 13.02
N ASP A 248 -2.76 8.48 12.39
CA ASP A 248 -2.78 8.31 10.95
C ASP A 248 -3.36 9.58 10.31
N LEU A 249 -2.74 10.05 9.23
CA LEU A 249 -3.24 11.16 8.42
C LEU A 249 -3.65 10.65 7.04
N ILE A 250 -4.90 10.89 6.67
CA ILE A 250 -5.48 10.44 5.40
C ILE A 250 -5.86 11.68 4.61
N PHE A 251 -5.22 11.85 3.47
CA PHE A 251 -5.34 13.02 2.60
C PHE A 251 -6.15 12.66 1.36
N ALA A 252 -7.06 13.54 0.98
CA ALA A 252 -7.75 13.55 -0.31
C ALA A 252 -7.83 14.98 -0.83
N GLN A 253 -8.25 15.17 -2.08
CA GLN A 253 -8.41 16.51 -2.65
C GLN A 253 -9.35 17.36 -1.79
N GLY A 254 -8.83 18.44 -1.19
CA GLY A 254 -9.59 19.33 -0.30
C GLY A 254 -9.98 18.76 1.07
N SER A 255 -9.43 17.62 1.49
CA SER A 255 -9.76 16.99 2.79
C SER A 255 -8.54 16.37 3.46
N THR A 256 -8.54 16.39 4.79
CA THR A 256 -7.56 15.69 5.62
C THR A 256 -8.29 15.14 6.82
N VAL A 257 -8.19 13.84 7.03
CA VAL A 257 -8.83 13.10 8.12
C VAL A 257 -7.74 12.53 9.01
N LYS A 258 -7.93 12.61 10.33
CA LYS A 258 -7.04 12.03 11.33
C LYS A 258 -7.72 10.86 11.99
N ILE A 259 -6.98 9.76 12.14
CA ILE A 259 -7.42 8.60 12.90
C ILE A 259 -6.43 8.38 14.03
N GLY A 260 -6.92 8.54 15.26
CA GLY A 260 -6.18 8.25 16.47
C GLY A 260 -6.52 6.88 17.04
N GLY A 261 -5.82 6.54 18.13
CA GLY A 261 -6.02 5.28 18.85
C GLY A 261 -5.04 4.19 18.40
N GLY A 262 -5.45 2.95 18.59
CA GLY A 262 -4.63 1.79 18.29
C GLY A 262 -3.66 1.39 19.40
N SER A 263 -2.69 0.53 19.07
CA SER A 263 -1.72 0.01 20.03
C SER A 263 -0.28 0.07 19.51
N ALA A 264 0.63 0.56 20.34
CA ALA A 264 2.07 0.52 20.08
C ALA A 264 2.62 -0.91 19.86
N LEU A 265 1.88 -1.95 20.27
CA LEU A 265 2.24 -3.34 19.98
C LEU A 265 2.16 -3.69 18.49
N LEU A 266 1.41 -2.93 17.66
CA LEU A 266 1.38 -3.10 16.21
C LEU A 266 2.77 -3.00 15.58
N GLN A 267 3.64 -2.13 16.11
CA GLN A 267 5.03 -1.97 15.64
C GLN A 267 5.94 -3.13 16.03
N ARG A 268 5.48 -4.02 16.91
CA ARG A 268 6.24 -5.18 17.40
C ARG A 268 5.79 -6.49 16.78
N VAL A 269 4.84 -6.44 15.85
CA VAL A 269 4.36 -7.57 15.06
C VAL A 269 4.60 -7.25 13.59
N THR A 270 5.30 -8.16 12.90
CA THR A 270 5.55 -8.00 11.46
C THR A 270 4.24 -8.00 10.67
N ALA A 271 4.25 -7.39 9.49
CA ALA A 271 3.14 -7.39 8.54
C ALA A 271 1.84 -6.68 8.97
N THR A 272 1.76 -6.03 10.13
CA THR A 272 0.58 -5.24 10.53
C THR A 272 0.29 -4.09 9.56
N GLY A 273 1.33 -3.38 9.11
CA GLY A 273 1.20 -2.35 8.07
C GLY A 273 0.76 -2.90 6.70
N CYS A 274 1.30 -4.06 6.30
CA CYS A 274 0.92 -4.72 5.05
C CYS A 274 -0.55 -5.22 5.09
N ALA A 275 -0.98 -5.73 6.24
CA ALA A 275 -2.37 -6.11 6.47
C ALA A 275 -3.30 -4.89 6.38
N LEU A 276 -2.90 -3.74 6.93
CA LEU A 276 -3.64 -2.49 6.75
C LEU A 276 -3.76 -2.10 5.27
N GLY A 277 -2.71 -2.24 4.45
CA GLY A 277 -2.81 -2.02 3.00
C GLY A 277 -3.83 -2.92 2.31
N ALA A 278 -3.88 -4.20 2.70
CA ALA A 278 -4.85 -5.16 2.18
C ALA A 278 -6.29 -4.82 2.61
N LEU A 279 -6.47 -4.46 3.89
CA LEU A 279 -7.76 -4.03 4.42
C LEU A 279 -8.23 -2.75 3.74
N THR A 280 -7.34 -1.78 3.48
CA THR A 280 -7.66 -0.60 2.68
C THR A 280 -8.20 -0.98 1.31
N ALA A 281 -7.57 -1.92 0.60
CA ALA A 281 -8.06 -2.39 -0.70
C ALA A 281 -9.46 -3.01 -0.59
N ALA A 282 -9.68 -3.89 0.39
CA ALA A 282 -10.99 -4.48 0.68
C ALA A 282 -12.07 -3.40 0.90
N TYR A 283 -11.79 -2.46 1.80
CA TYR A 283 -12.71 -1.38 2.14
C TYR A 283 -12.99 -0.45 0.95
N CYS A 284 -12.00 -0.14 0.11
CA CYS A 284 -12.21 0.67 -1.08
C CYS A 284 -13.17 0.03 -2.09
N SER A 285 -13.22 -1.31 -2.18
CA SER A 285 -14.21 -2.00 -3.03
C SER A 285 -15.62 -2.06 -2.44
N ALA A 286 -15.72 -2.05 -1.11
CA ALA A 286 -17.00 -2.11 -0.41
C ALA A 286 -17.66 -0.73 -0.23
N SER A 287 -16.85 0.34 -0.20
CA SER A 287 -17.28 1.68 0.18
C SER A 287 -17.65 2.59 -1.01
N PRO A 288 -18.43 3.68 -0.79
CA PRO A 288 -18.79 4.61 -1.85
C PRO A 288 -17.63 5.42 -2.44
N SER A 289 -16.52 5.56 -1.71
CA SER A 289 -15.33 6.28 -2.16
C SER A 289 -14.06 5.69 -1.56
N ALA A 290 -12.92 5.93 -2.23
CA ALA A 290 -11.61 5.54 -1.74
C ALA A 290 -11.28 6.18 -0.38
N LEU A 291 -11.73 7.43 -0.13
CA LEU A 291 -11.51 8.13 1.13
C LEU A 291 -12.24 7.45 2.29
N ILE A 292 -13.53 7.13 2.13
CA ILE A 292 -14.30 6.40 3.16
C ILE A 292 -13.66 5.03 3.40
N GLY A 293 -13.27 4.33 2.33
CA GLY A 293 -12.63 3.02 2.45
C GLY A 293 -11.30 3.07 3.22
N ALA A 294 -10.44 4.04 2.91
CA ALA A 294 -9.17 4.23 3.63
C ALA A 294 -9.42 4.57 5.11
N VAL A 295 -10.31 5.52 5.39
CA VAL A 295 -10.65 5.92 6.77
C VAL A 295 -11.22 4.75 7.57
N ALA A 296 -12.15 3.99 7.00
CA ALA A 296 -12.75 2.83 7.66
C ALA A 296 -11.72 1.72 7.95
N ALA A 297 -10.80 1.46 7.03
CA ALA A 297 -9.73 0.48 7.24
C ALA A 297 -8.81 0.85 8.40
N HIS A 298 -8.37 2.11 8.45
CA HIS A 298 -7.53 2.63 9.53
C HIS A 298 -8.26 2.61 10.88
N ALA A 299 -9.52 3.03 10.91
CA ALA A 299 -10.37 2.99 12.10
C ALA A 299 -10.57 1.55 12.61
N HIS A 300 -10.86 0.59 11.72
CA HIS A 300 -11.02 -0.82 12.08
C HIS A 300 -9.74 -1.39 12.68
N VAL A 301 -8.57 -1.14 12.08
CA VAL A 301 -7.27 -1.59 12.61
C VAL A 301 -6.97 -0.95 13.98
N ALA A 302 -7.23 0.34 14.14
CA ALA A 302 -7.05 1.03 15.42
C ALA A 302 -7.89 0.36 16.51
N VAL A 303 -9.21 0.23 16.30
CA VAL A 303 -10.13 -0.39 17.26
C VAL A 303 -9.76 -1.85 17.55
N ALA A 304 -9.48 -2.66 16.52
CA ALA A 304 -9.08 -4.06 16.66
C ALA A 304 -7.80 -4.20 17.51
N SER A 305 -6.82 -3.33 17.30
CA SER A 305 -5.57 -3.35 18.06
C SER A 305 -5.73 -2.88 19.51
N GLU A 306 -6.66 -1.96 19.80
CA GLU A 306 -7.03 -1.59 21.17
C GLU A 306 -7.72 -2.75 21.90
N ILE A 307 -8.67 -3.43 21.23
CA ILE A 307 -9.33 -4.63 21.76
C ILE A 307 -8.28 -5.70 22.09
N ALA A 308 -7.36 -5.98 21.16
CA ALA A 308 -6.28 -6.95 21.37
C ALA A 308 -5.41 -6.58 22.58
N ALA A 309 -5.02 -5.31 22.71
CA ALA A 309 -4.15 -4.83 23.79
C ALA A 309 -4.77 -4.95 25.19
N ARG A 310 -6.10 -5.09 25.31
CA ARG A 310 -6.77 -5.36 26.60
C ARG A 310 -6.43 -6.74 27.17
N SER A 311 -6.12 -7.71 26.31
CA SER A 311 -5.89 -9.11 26.70
C SER A 311 -4.42 -9.50 26.73
N THR A 312 -3.53 -8.69 26.16
CA THR A 312 -2.10 -9.05 26.02
C THR A 312 -1.19 -7.82 25.95
N SER A 313 -0.01 -7.96 26.55
CA SER A 313 1.07 -6.96 26.55
C SER A 313 2.35 -7.43 25.83
N ARG A 314 2.31 -8.61 25.21
CA ARG A 314 3.48 -9.26 24.58
C ARG A 314 3.22 -9.50 23.09
N PRO A 315 4.22 -9.30 22.21
CA PRO A 315 4.01 -9.28 20.75
C PRO A 315 3.54 -10.62 20.17
N GLY A 316 4.04 -11.75 20.68
CA GLY A 316 3.64 -13.07 20.18
C GLY A 316 2.15 -13.34 20.36
N THR A 317 1.63 -13.13 21.57
CA THR A 317 0.20 -13.28 21.87
C THR A 317 -0.65 -12.14 21.28
N PHE A 318 -0.08 -10.94 21.15
CA PHE A 318 -0.75 -9.81 20.49
C PHE A 318 -1.01 -10.07 19.01
N ALA A 319 -0.14 -10.76 18.29
CA ALA A 319 -0.37 -11.09 16.88
C ALA A 319 -1.66 -11.89 16.67
N ALA A 320 -1.89 -12.91 17.50
CA ALA A 320 -3.12 -13.70 17.47
C ALA A 320 -4.33 -12.87 17.95
N ALA A 321 -4.20 -12.19 19.09
CA ALA A 321 -5.28 -11.36 19.64
C ALA A 321 -5.70 -10.21 18.71
N PHE A 322 -4.79 -9.71 17.86
CA PHE A 322 -5.10 -8.70 16.84
C PHE A 322 -5.97 -9.26 15.72
N LEU A 323 -5.72 -10.49 15.26
CA LEU A 323 -6.59 -11.16 14.29
C LEU A 323 -7.97 -11.40 14.90
N ASP A 324 -8.04 -11.90 16.13
CA ASP A 324 -9.31 -12.05 16.86
C ASP A 324 -9.99 -10.69 17.06
N GLY A 325 -9.22 -9.63 17.30
CA GLY A 325 -9.69 -8.26 17.40
C GLY A 325 -10.33 -7.76 16.10
N LEU A 326 -9.75 -8.05 14.93
CA LEU A 326 -10.33 -7.68 13.63
C LEU A 326 -11.71 -8.31 13.43
N ASP A 327 -11.86 -9.58 13.82
CA ASP A 327 -13.13 -10.31 13.77
C ASP A 327 -14.14 -9.84 14.84
N ALA A 328 -13.66 -9.41 16.01
CA ALA A 328 -14.50 -8.98 17.12
C ALA A 328 -15.06 -7.55 16.98
N VAL A 329 -14.50 -6.70 16.11
CA VAL A 329 -15.02 -5.34 15.92
C VAL A 329 -16.46 -5.38 15.43
N ASP A 330 -17.34 -4.69 16.15
CA ASP A 330 -18.73 -4.49 15.81
C ASP A 330 -19.09 -2.99 15.79
N GLU A 331 -20.35 -2.68 15.47
CA GLU A 331 -20.84 -1.30 15.44
C GLU A 331 -20.68 -0.59 16.79
N SER A 332 -20.87 -1.31 17.92
CA SER A 332 -20.73 -0.72 19.25
C SER A 332 -19.29 -0.32 19.52
N ALA A 333 -18.34 -1.21 19.23
CA ALA A 333 -16.92 -0.97 19.40
C ALA A 333 -16.43 0.18 18.53
N LEU A 334 -16.89 0.27 17.27
CA LEU A 334 -16.56 1.40 16.40
C LEU A 334 -17.08 2.72 16.98
N ARG A 335 -18.32 2.75 17.45
CA ARG A 335 -18.91 3.98 18.01
C ARG A 335 -18.25 4.42 19.32
N GLU A 336 -17.76 3.48 20.11
CA GLU A 336 -17.10 3.76 21.38
C GLU A 336 -15.64 4.19 21.21
N LEU A 337 -14.90 3.55 20.30
CA LEU A 337 -13.44 3.59 20.29
C LEU A 337 -12.83 4.39 19.13
N VAL A 338 -13.56 4.64 18.05
CA VAL A 338 -13.03 5.42 16.93
C VAL A 338 -12.76 6.86 17.35
N ARG A 339 -11.54 7.33 17.09
CA ARG A 339 -11.10 8.71 17.32
C ARG A 339 -10.84 9.35 15.95
N LEU A 340 -11.81 10.13 15.49
CA LEU A 340 -11.88 10.74 14.16
C LEU A 340 -11.89 12.25 14.29
N ASP A 341 -10.91 12.93 13.68
CA ASP A 341 -10.80 14.40 13.61
C ASP A 341 -10.55 14.92 12.19
#